data_AF-A0AB36ZZ32-F1
#
_entry.id   AF-A0AB36ZZ32-F1
#
_cell.length_a   1.000
_cell.length_b   1.000
_cell.length_c   1.000
_cell.angle_alpha   90.00
_cell.angle_beta   90.00
_cell.angle_gamma   90.00
#
_symmetry.space_group_name_H-M   'P 1'
#
loop_
_entity.id
_entity.type
_entity.pdbx_description
1 polymer ?
#
loop_
_entity_poly.entity_id
_entity_poly.type
_entity_poly.pdbx_seq_one_letter_code
_entity_poly.pdbx_strand_id
1 'polypeptide(L)'
;MSKYHQKDSEIYYDGTDIPINKLSLKNSLELHEIESLLLKQAYELYISQLNENTVFDMLKKENYLRDCSFISKEIFAEKIALIKSELICLHPFYELNGRITRLFFDMIVVYNGYQPIDYSNYTSQEYINASIECVKYADETFMKRIILDGLKKA
;
A
#
# COMPACT_ATOMS: atom_id res chain seq x y z
N MET A 1 -10.38 -9.94 -19.04
CA MET A 1 -11.25 -10.94 -18.39
C MET A 1 -11.12 -10.72 -16.89
N SER A 2 -12.23 -10.48 -16.22
CA SER A 2 -12.31 -10.41 -14.76
C SER A 2 -11.66 -11.58 -14.05
N LYS A 3 -11.21 -11.36 -12.82
CA LYS A 3 -10.83 -12.42 -11.89
C LYS A 3 -12.02 -13.02 -11.12
N TYR A 4 -13.24 -12.46 -11.21
CA TYR A 4 -14.36 -12.82 -10.32
C TYR A 4 -15.74 -12.82 -11.01
N HIS A 5 -15.96 -13.63 -12.05
CA HIS A 5 -17.32 -13.94 -12.50
C HIS A 5 -17.96 -15.01 -11.60
N GLN A 6 -18.28 -14.65 -10.35
CA GLN A 6 -19.32 -15.36 -9.63
C GLN A 6 -20.67 -14.77 -10.06
N LYS A 7 -21.50 -15.60 -10.70
CA LYS A 7 -22.95 -15.33 -10.72
C LYS A 7 -23.36 -15.14 -9.26
N ASP A 8 -24.01 -14.03 -8.96
CA ASP A 8 -24.46 -13.63 -7.61
C ASP A 8 -23.38 -13.02 -6.69
N SER A 9 -22.49 -12.17 -7.21
CA SER A 9 -21.61 -11.36 -6.35
C SER A 9 -22.39 -10.23 -5.67
N GLU A 10 -22.35 -10.17 -4.34
CA GLU A 10 -22.84 -9.02 -3.56
C GLU A 10 -21.93 -7.78 -3.66
N ILE A 11 -20.76 -7.92 -4.32
CA ILE A 11 -19.71 -6.91 -4.34
C ILE A 11 -19.66 -6.20 -5.70
N TYR A 12 -19.94 -6.91 -6.80
CA TYR A 12 -19.82 -6.38 -8.16
C TYR A 12 -21.20 -6.25 -8.83
N TYR A 13 -21.37 -5.28 -9.73
CA TYR A 13 -22.58 -5.25 -10.56
C TYR A 13 -22.63 -6.48 -11.45
N ASP A 14 -23.82 -7.06 -11.58
CA ASP A 14 -24.04 -8.29 -12.34
C ASP A 14 -23.51 -8.19 -13.77
N GLY A 15 -22.78 -9.22 -14.18
CA GLY A 15 -22.09 -9.29 -15.48
C GLY A 15 -20.89 -8.35 -15.65
N THR A 16 -20.41 -7.67 -14.59
CA THR A 16 -19.27 -6.75 -14.64
C THR A 16 -18.26 -6.98 -13.51
N ASP A 17 -17.11 -6.30 -13.61
CA ASP A 17 -16.04 -6.31 -12.61
C ASP A 17 -16.01 -5.04 -11.78
N ILE A 18 -17.12 -4.29 -11.86
CA ILE A 18 -17.20 -2.97 -11.28
C ILE A 18 -17.85 -3.13 -9.91
N PRO A 19 -17.15 -2.77 -8.83
CA PRO A 19 -17.70 -2.90 -7.50
C PRO A 19 -18.90 -1.97 -7.32
N ILE A 20 -19.93 -2.47 -6.64
CA ILE A 20 -21.07 -1.68 -6.20
C ILE A 20 -20.52 -0.57 -5.29
N ASN A 21 -20.82 0.67 -5.67
CA ASN A 21 -20.23 1.86 -5.06
C ASN A 21 -21.31 2.87 -4.71
N LYS A 22 -20.97 3.76 -3.77
CA LYS A 22 -21.90 4.77 -3.21
C LYS A 22 -22.40 5.78 -4.25
N LEU A 23 -21.75 5.88 -5.39
CA LEU A 23 -22.11 6.79 -6.49
C LEU A 23 -22.90 6.10 -7.60
N SER A 24 -23.20 4.80 -7.44
CA SER A 24 -23.91 3.98 -8.42
C SER A 24 -23.23 3.95 -9.81
N LEU A 25 -21.91 4.19 -9.87
CA LEU A 25 -21.17 4.26 -11.12
C LEU A 25 -20.95 2.87 -11.69
N LYS A 26 -21.24 2.71 -12.99
CA LYS A 26 -21.04 1.47 -13.75
C LYS A 26 -20.05 1.63 -14.90
N ASN A 27 -19.41 2.81 -15.00
CA ASN A 27 -18.31 3.04 -15.93
C ASN A 27 -16.99 2.87 -15.17
N SER A 28 -16.16 1.93 -15.62
CA SER A 28 -14.89 1.60 -14.95
C SER A 28 -13.88 2.75 -15.02
N LEU A 29 -13.84 3.52 -16.12
CA LEU A 29 -12.94 4.66 -16.26
C LEU A 29 -13.34 5.79 -15.30
N GLU A 30 -14.62 6.14 -15.28
CA GLU A 30 -15.15 7.18 -14.39
C GLU A 30 -14.96 6.81 -12.91
N LEU A 31 -15.22 5.55 -12.56
CA LEU A 31 -14.97 5.04 -11.21
C LEU A 31 -13.47 5.15 -10.85
N HIS A 32 -12.58 4.76 -11.76
CA HIS A 32 -11.14 4.83 -11.54
C HIS A 32 -10.63 6.27 -11.33
N GLU A 33 -11.14 7.23 -12.09
CA GLU A 33 -10.79 8.65 -11.96
C GLU A 33 -11.21 9.19 -10.58
N ILE A 34 -12.44 8.90 -10.15
CA ILE A 34 -12.96 9.34 -8.86
C ILE A 34 -12.21 8.66 -7.70
N GLU A 35 -11.95 7.36 -7.79
CA GLU A 35 -11.15 6.65 -6.78
C GLU A 35 -9.74 7.25 -6.67
N SER A 36 -9.12 7.59 -7.79
CA SER A 36 -7.77 8.19 -7.81
C SER A 36 -7.78 9.58 -7.17
N LEU A 37 -8.80 10.39 -7.45
CA LEU A 37 -9.00 11.69 -6.85
C LEU A 37 -9.22 11.61 -5.33
N LEU A 38 -10.14 10.74 -4.89
CA LEU A 38 -10.45 10.54 -3.47
C LEU A 38 -9.24 10.00 -2.71
N LEU A 39 -8.47 9.09 -3.32
CA LEU A 39 -7.24 8.59 -2.72
C LEU A 39 -6.23 9.71 -2.52
N LYS A 40 -6.02 10.56 -3.53
CA LYS A 40 -5.10 11.70 -3.42
C LYS A 40 -5.51 12.66 -2.30
N GLN A 41 -6.80 12.97 -2.20
CA GLN A 41 -7.33 13.81 -1.12
C GLN A 41 -7.13 13.16 0.26
N ALA A 42 -7.38 11.85 0.37
CA ALA A 42 -7.13 11.12 1.61
C ALA A 42 -5.65 11.14 1.99
N TYR A 43 -4.74 10.96 1.03
CA TYR A 43 -3.29 11.07 1.23
C TYR A 43 -2.90 12.45 1.80
N GLU A 44 -3.33 13.52 1.14
CA GLU A 44 -3.06 14.90 1.56
C GLU A 44 -3.59 15.16 2.97
N LEU A 45 -4.82 14.71 3.24
CA LEU A 45 -5.46 14.85 4.56
C LEU A 45 -4.69 14.08 5.63
N TYR A 46 -4.44 12.79 5.44
CA TYR A 46 -3.78 11.97 6.45
C TYR A 46 -2.37 12.47 6.74
N ILE A 47 -1.56 12.74 5.71
CA ILE A 47 -0.20 13.29 5.90
C ILE A 47 -0.25 14.59 6.68
N SER A 48 -1.19 15.50 6.39
CA SER A 48 -1.33 16.77 7.12
C SER A 48 -1.72 16.59 8.60
N GLN A 49 -2.32 15.45 8.94
CA GLN A 49 -2.76 15.14 10.31
C GLN A 49 -1.76 14.30 11.09
N LEU A 50 -0.76 13.70 10.42
CA LEU A 50 0.28 12.92 11.09
C LEU A 50 1.08 13.82 12.04
N ASN A 51 1.21 13.36 13.28
CA ASN A 51 2.01 14.03 14.29
C ASN A 51 2.59 13.00 15.28
N GLU A 52 3.40 13.47 16.22
CA GLU A 52 4.07 12.66 17.23
C GLU A 52 3.13 11.84 18.15
N ASN A 53 1.83 12.17 18.20
CA ASN A 53 0.82 11.46 18.97
C ASN A 53 -0.02 10.49 18.13
N THR A 54 0.22 10.36 16.83
CA THR A 54 -0.50 9.40 15.97
C THR A 54 -0.17 7.96 16.38
N VAL A 55 -1.19 7.13 16.62
CA VAL A 55 -1.05 5.74 17.08
C VAL A 55 -1.44 4.76 15.97
N PHE A 56 -0.54 3.82 15.66
CA PHE A 56 -0.78 2.67 14.77
C PHE A 56 -0.81 1.36 15.58
N ASP A 57 -1.98 0.80 15.85
CA ASP A 57 -2.13 -0.32 16.80
C ASP A 57 -1.26 -1.56 16.51
N MET A 58 -0.97 -1.84 15.23
CA MET A 58 -0.17 -3.00 14.83
C MET A 58 1.35 -2.83 15.12
N LEU A 59 1.86 -1.60 15.09
CA LEU A 59 3.29 -1.29 15.25
C LEU A 59 3.63 -0.66 16.60
N LYS A 60 2.62 -0.43 17.45
CA LYS A 60 2.81 0.16 18.78
C LYS A 60 3.79 -0.64 19.66
N LYS A 61 3.82 -1.97 19.51
CA LYS A 61 4.76 -2.86 20.23
C LYS A 61 6.20 -2.76 19.71
N GLU A 62 6.40 -2.40 18.44
CA GLU A 62 7.71 -2.18 17.82
C GLU A 62 8.09 -0.70 17.75
N ASN A 63 7.46 0.14 18.58
CA ASN A 63 7.67 1.59 18.61
C ASN A 63 7.61 2.24 17.21
N TYR A 64 6.68 1.80 16.35
CA TYR A 64 6.51 2.33 14.99
C TYR A 64 7.75 2.23 14.10
N LEU A 65 8.60 1.23 14.35
CA LEU A 65 9.90 1.08 13.71
C LEU A 65 10.83 2.29 13.91
N ARG A 66 10.51 3.15 14.89
CA ARG A 66 11.27 4.35 15.23
C ARG A 66 12.69 4.02 15.63
N ASP A 67 12.84 2.96 16.42
CA ASP A 67 14.17 2.53 16.84
C ASP A 67 14.98 1.99 15.63
N CYS A 68 14.34 1.33 14.66
CA CYS A 68 14.99 0.82 13.45
C CYS A 68 15.46 1.94 12.50
N SER A 69 14.68 3.02 12.37
CA SER A 69 15.00 4.15 11.48
C SER A 69 16.19 4.98 11.97
N PHE A 70 16.52 4.91 13.26
CA PHE A 70 17.75 5.47 13.85
C PHE A 70 18.97 4.55 13.71
N ILE A 71 18.76 3.24 13.59
CA ILE A 71 19.85 2.25 13.51
C ILE A 71 20.44 2.21 12.10
N SER A 72 19.63 1.95 11.07
CA SER A 72 20.07 2.04 9.67
C SER A 72 18.90 2.10 8.69
N LYS A 73 19.12 2.76 7.55
CA LYS A 73 18.15 2.86 6.45
C LYS A 73 17.81 1.45 5.90
N GLU A 74 18.81 0.57 5.86
CA GLU A 74 18.70 -0.79 5.35
C GLU A 74 17.84 -1.68 6.24
N ILE A 75 18.03 -1.61 7.57
CA ILE A 75 17.21 -2.37 8.54
C ILE A 75 15.77 -1.84 8.52
N PHE A 76 15.60 -0.53 8.39
CA PHE A 76 14.26 0.06 8.28
C PHE A 76 13.53 -0.43 7.01
N ALA A 77 14.21 -0.41 5.86
CA ALA A 77 13.66 -0.93 4.60
C ALA A 77 13.33 -2.43 4.69
N GLU A 78 14.17 -3.22 5.34
CA GLU A 78 13.95 -4.66 5.56
C GLU A 78 12.69 -4.93 6.38
N LYS A 79 12.51 -4.23 7.49
CA LYS A 79 11.30 -4.36 8.33
C LYS A 79 10.04 -3.96 7.58
N ILE A 80 10.07 -2.87 6.82
CA ILE A 80 8.96 -2.46 5.97
C ILE A 80 8.67 -3.54 4.93
N ALA A 81 9.69 -4.08 4.26
CA ALA A 81 9.52 -5.09 3.23
C ALA A 81 8.84 -6.34 3.77
N LEU A 82 9.32 -6.85 4.91
CA LEU A 82 8.74 -8.02 5.57
C LEU A 82 7.24 -7.82 5.87
N ILE A 83 6.88 -6.76 6.59
CA ILE A 83 5.48 -6.52 6.98
C ILE A 83 4.61 -6.25 5.75
N LYS A 84 5.17 -5.56 4.74
CA LYS A 84 4.48 -5.28 3.48
C LYS A 84 4.19 -6.55 2.69
N SER A 85 5.13 -7.49 2.63
CA SER A 85 4.94 -8.79 2.02
C SER A 85 3.81 -9.57 2.69
N GLU A 86 3.77 -9.58 4.02
CA GLU A 86 2.68 -10.20 4.78
C GLU A 86 1.32 -9.57 4.47
N LEU A 87 1.24 -8.24 4.40
CA LEU A 87 -0.02 -7.54 4.05
C LEU A 87 -0.46 -7.80 2.60
N ILE A 88 0.50 -7.93 1.66
CA ILE A 88 0.21 -8.30 0.27
C ILE A 88 -0.36 -9.72 0.21
N CYS A 89 0.20 -10.65 0.99
CA CYS A 89 -0.26 -12.03 1.08
C CYS A 89 -1.66 -12.14 1.73
N LEU A 90 -1.88 -11.41 2.83
CA LEU A 90 -3.16 -11.36 3.54
C LEU A 90 -4.30 -10.83 2.65
N HIS A 91 -4.01 -9.82 1.83
CA HIS A 91 -4.94 -9.18 0.89
C HIS A 91 -6.34 -8.91 1.52
N PRO A 92 -6.40 -8.15 2.63
CA PRO A 92 -7.56 -8.11 3.53
C PRO A 92 -8.81 -7.41 2.98
N PHE A 93 -8.69 -6.66 1.88
CA PHE A 93 -9.82 -5.95 1.25
C PHE A 93 -10.20 -6.61 -0.08
N TYR A 94 -11.45 -6.39 -0.52
CA TYR A 94 -11.89 -6.87 -1.84
C TYR A 94 -11.15 -6.17 -2.98
N GLU A 95 -10.95 -4.86 -2.85
CA GLU A 95 -10.24 -4.02 -3.82
C GLU A 95 -9.25 -3.10 -3.10
N LEU A 96 -8.39 -2.43 -3.86
CA LEU A 96 -7.51 -1.35 -3.39
C LEU A 96 -6.34 -1.74 -2.46
N ASN A 97 -6.13 -3.03 -2.16
CA ASN A 97 -5.07 -3.51 -1.25
C ASN A 97 -3.70 -2.86 -1.53
N GLY A 98 -3.23 -2.89 -2.78
CA GLY A 98 -1.94 -2.28 -3.12
C GLY A 98 -1.87 -0.77 -2.86
N ARG A 99 -2.97 -0.03 -3.04
CA ARG A 99 -3.04 1.41 -2.77
C ARG A 99 -3.01 1.69 -1.27
N ILE A 100 -3.82 0.96 -0.50
CA ILE A 100 -3.91 1.10 0.96
C ILE A 100 -2.58 0.71 1.63
N THR A 101 -1.96 -0.40 1.19
CA THR A 101 -0.67 -0.83 1.73
C THR A 101 0.44 0.19 1.46
N ARG A 102 0.49 0.81 0.28
CA ARG A 102 1.44 1.90 0.01
C ARG A 102 1.20 3.09 0.94
N LEU A 103 -0.05 3.55 1.04
CA LEU A 103 -0.43 4.67 1.92
C LEU A 103 -0.01 4.41 3.36
N PHE A 104 -0.31 3.22 3.87
CA PHE A 104 0.05 2.82 5.22
C PHE A 104 1.55 2.96 5.49
N PHE A 105 2.40 2.43 4.60
CA PHE A 105 3.85 2.54 4.78
C PHE A 105 4.40 3.94 4.47
N ASP A 106 3.79 4.69 3.56
CA ASP A 106 4.14 6.10 3.32
C ASP A 106 3.95 6.91 4.62
N MET A 107 2.85 6.69 5.34
CA MET A 107 2.62 7.33 6.65
C MET A 107 3.66 6.91 7.70
N ILE A 108 4.02 5.61 7.75
CA ILE A 108 5.05 5.11 8.68
C ILE A 108 6.42 5.73 8.39
N VAL A 109 6.85 5.81 7.13
CA VAL A 109 8.16 6.40 6.81
C VAL A 109 8.18 7.90 7.05
N VAL A 110 7.07 8.60 6.79
CA VAL A 110 6.92 10.04 7.08
C VAL A 110 7.01 10.31 8.57
N TYR A 111 6.30 9.53 9.39
CA TYR A 111 6.41 9.59 10.84
C TYR A 111 7.86 9.39 11.34
N ASN A 112 8.67 8.63 10.59
CA ASN A 112 10.07 8.34 10.87
C ASN A 112 11.07 9.34 10.24
N GLY A 113 10.61 10.50 9.75
CA GLY A 113 11.46 11.56 9.21
C GLY A 113 11.99 11.30 7.80
N TYR A 114 11.25 10.51 7.00
CA TYR A 114 11.49 10.36 5.57
C TYR A 114 10.39 11.06 4.77
N GLN A 115 10.63 11.29 3.49
CA GLN A 115 9.57 11.59 2.53
C GLN A 115 8.78 10.30 2.20
N PRO A 116 7.56 10.39 1.62
CA PRO A 116 6.86 9.23 1.08
C PRO A 116 7.76 8.40 0.16
N ILE A 117 7.57 7.07 0.13
CA ILE A 117 8.49 6.18 -0.58
C ILE A 117 8.40 6.50 -2.08
N ASP A 118 9.55 6.82 -2.67
CA ASP A 118 9.64 7.11 -4.10
C ASP A 118 9.75 5.83 -4.92
N TYR A 119 8.67 5.48 -5.63
CA TYR A 119 8.63 4.30 -6.48
C TYR A 119 9.05 4.59 -7.94
N SER A 120 9.41 5.83 -8.30
CA SER A 120 9.59 6.24 -9.71
C SER A 120 10.73 5.53 -10.44
N ASN A 121 11.67 4.93 -9.71
CA ASN A 121 12.79 4.19 -10.26
C ASN A 121 12.39 2.81 -10.83
N TYR A 122 11.16 2.37 -10.55
CA TYR A 122 10.67 1.05 -10.91
C TYR A 122 9.38 1.13 -11.72
N THR A 123 9.25 0.22 -12.67
CA THR A 123 8.02 0.05 -13.44
C THR A 123 6.93 -0.65 -12.62
N SER A 124 5.67 -0.48 -13.03
CA SER A 124 4.55 -1.22 -12.44
C SER A 124 4.75 -2.74 -12.51
N GLN A 125 5.37 -3.24 -13.58
CA GLN A 125 5.62 -4.68 -13.74
C GLN A 125 6.67 -5.19 -12.76
N GLU A 126 7.74 -4.43 -12.53
CA GLU A 126 8.77 -4.79 -11.53
C GLU A 126 8.18 -4.85 -10.11
N TYR A 127 7.34 -3.87 -9.76
CA TYR A 127 6.65 -3.87 -8.48
C TYR A 127 5.69 -5.07 -8.33
N ILE A 128 4.95 -5.40 -9.39
CA ILE A 128 4.08 -6.58 -9.43
C ILE A 128 4.91 -7.85 -9.27
N ASN A 129 6.03 -7.96 -9.96
CA ASN A 129 6.93 -9.12 -9.85
C ASN A 129 7.46 -9.26 -8.42
N ALA A 130 7.93 -8.17 -7.80
CA ALA A 130 8.34 -8.19 -6.40
C ALA A 130 7.21 -8.68 -5.48
N SER A 131 5.97 -8.25 -5.71
CA SER A 131 4.80 -8.71 -4.96
C SER A 131 4.50 -10.21 -5.19
N ILE A 132 4.71 -10.71 -6.41
CA ILE A 132 4.55 -12.14 -6.75
C ILE A 132 5.60 -12.98 -6.02
N GLU A 133 6.87 -12.54 -6.00
CA GLU A 133 7.95 -13.22 -5.28
C GLU A 133 7.64 -13.35 -3.79
N CYS A 134 7.13 -12.28 -3.17
CA CYS A 134 6.70 -12.25 -1.77
C CYS A 134 5.63 -13.33 -1.49
N VAL A 135 4.62 -13.44 -2.36
CA VAL A 135 3.50 -14.36 -2.15
C VAL A 135 3.86 -15.81 -2.47
N LYS A 136 4.62 -16.04 -3.55
CA LYS A 136 4.90 -17.41 -4.02
C LYS A 136 6.05 -18.07 -3.30
N TYR A 137 7.06 -17.30 -2.93
CA TYR A 137 8.33 -17.84 -2.45
C TYR A 137 8.71 -17.33 -1.06
N ALA A 138 7.89 -16.45 -0.46
CA ALA A 138 8.24 -15.74 0.77
C ALA A 138 9.60 -15.04 0.66
N ASP A 139 9.88 -14.47 -0.52
CA ASP A 139 11.10 -13.71 -0.81
C ASP A 139 10.78 -12.22 -0.97
N GLU A 140 11.10 -11.45 0.07
CA GLU A 140 10.93 -10.00 0.10
C GLU A 140 12.17 -9.23 -0.41
N THR A 141 13.21 -9.90 -0.91
CA THR A 141 14.48 -9.27 -1.29
C THR A 141 14.28 -8.16 -2.32
N PHE A 142 13.48 -8.40 -3.35
CA PHE A 142 13.22 -7.38 -4.36
C PHE A 142 12.34 -6.25 -3.80
N MET A 143 11.35 -6.57 -2.96
CA MET A 143 10.51 -5.57 -2.30
C MET A 143 11.35 -4.64 -1.39
N LYS A 144 12.29 -5.22 -0.62
CA LYS A 144 13.27 -4.48 0.19
C LYS A 144 14.08 -3.53 -0.65
N ARG A 145 14.61 -3.97 -1.80
CA ARG A 145 15.38 -3.11 -2.70
C ARG A 145 14.55 -1.92 -3.20
N ILE A 146 13.32 -2.16 -3.64
CA ILE A 146 12.40 -1.10 -4.07
C ILE A 146 12.18 -0.07 -2.95
N ILE A 147 11.91 -0.52 -1.73
CA ILE A 147 11.69 0.38 -0.58
C ILE A 147 12.97 1.16 -0.26
N LEU A 148 14.11 0.47 -0.20
CA LEU A 148 15.40 1.07 0.17
C LEU A 148 15.79 2.21 -0.78
N ASP A 149 15.62 1.99 -2.08
CA ASP A 149 15.95 2.99 -3.10
C ASP A 149 15.00 4.20 -3.04
N GLY A 150 13.73 3.96 -2.68
CA GLY A 150 12.71 5.00 -2.57
C GLY A 150 12.78 5.83 -1.29
N LEU A 151 13.43 5.35 -0.23
CA LEU A 151 13.56 6.07 1.04
C LEU A 151 14.50 7.28 0.92
N LYS A 152 13.97 8.49 1.11
CA LYS A 152 14.72 9.76 1.14
C LYS A 152 14.44 10.49 2.44
N LYS A 153 15.47 11.02 3.12
CA LYS A 153 15.28 11.80 4.36
C LYS A 153 14.49 13.07 4.05
N ALA A 154 13.64 13.46 5.00
CA ALA A 154 12.79 14.63 4.88
C ALA A 154 13.56 15.95 5.03
#